data_AF-A0A3D4BN18-F1
#
_entry.id   AF-A0A3D4BN18-F1
#
_cell.length_a   1.000
_cell.length_b   1.000
_cell.length_c   1.000
_cell.angle_alpha   90.00
_cell.angle_beta   90.00
_cell.angle_gamma   90.00
#
_symmetry.space_group_name_H-M   'P 1'
#
loop_
_entity.id
_entity.type
_entity.pdbx_description
1 polymer ?
#
loop_
_entity_poly.entity_id
_entity_poly.type
_entity_poly.pdbx_seq_one_letter_code
_entity_poly.pdbx_strand_id
1 'polypeptide(L)'
;MNNQTKRIIGAILLAILIAASFLNLFYKDALEFQNSASKEVLASVAILSEIEGLTIPLAESIPLLKDWAHTYEDDFNKLLNYLDISSMMILLQLTLLEISQWMLFKWAMVVLFIGLFIPALRSTSFKLLVLALMISPGLSIYTSAMQGVVKTVDMNLGGELNQSLEATRDSINARKQMHQSRLDSLESYQESEHHDHLTLGDRIEDGVLKTTYNVEDDLDKIGKEILDILRFAAQNGVRLAIAALVNILIVFGLMPLLFWYVFSLFLKKLFGYGRPLQIVQQEEQQLKNITTSNKS
;
A
#
# COMPACT_ATOMS: atom_id res chain seq x y z
N MET A 1 7.09 -2.22 45.03
CA MET A 1 6.28 -3.38 44.60
C MET A 1 7.12 -4.65 44.68
N ASN A 2 6.70 -5.64 45.48
CA ASN A 2 7.43 -6.90 45.68
C ASN A 2 7.56 -7.68 44.35
N ASN A 3 8.66 -8.41 44.17
CA ASN A 3 8.92 -9.23 42.99
C ASN A 3 7.85 -10.32 42.78
N GLN A 4 7.22 -10.83 43.85
CA GLN A 4 6.10 -11.76 43.71
C GLN A 4 4.86 -11.08 43.10
N THR A 5 4.51 -9.87 43.54
CA THR A 5 3.38 -9.10 43.00
C THR A 5 3.57 -8.79 41.52
N LYS A 6 4.79 -8.42 41.08
CA LYS A 6 5.12 -8.21 39.66
C LYS A 6 4.88 -9.46 38.81
N ARG A 7 5.27 -10.64 39.32
CA ARG A 7 5.10 -11.91 38.61
C ARG A 7 3.64 -12.32 38.47
N ILE A 8 2.85 -12.11 39.53
CA ILE A 8 1.41 -12.42 39.51
C ILE A 8 0.69 -11.50 38.51
N ILE A 9 0.93 -10.18 38.58
CA ILE A 9 0.37 -9.20 37.63
C ILE A 9 0.79 -9.55 36.19
N GLY A 10 2.06 -9.91 35.99
CA GLY A 10 2.56 -10.32 34.68
C GLY A 10 1.86 -11.55 34.13
N ALA A 11 1.68 -12.59 34.95
CA ALA A 11 0.97 -13.81 34.55
C ALA A 11 -0.50 -13.55 34.23
N ILE A 12 -1.19 -12.71 35.01
CA ILE A 12 -2.58 -12.32 34.76
C ILE A 12 -2.69 -11.59 33.42
N LEU A 13 -1.83 -10.62 33.15
CA LEU A 13 -1.82 -9.89 31.88
C LEU A 13 -1.58 -10.81 30.67
N LEU A 14 -0.64 -11.76 30.76
CA LEU A 14 -0.45 -12.74 29.70
C LEU A 14 -1.68 -13.62 29.51
N ALA A 15 -2.31 -14.08 30.58
CA ALA A 15 -3.52 -14.88 30.51
C ALA A 15 -4.66 -14.11 29.83
N ILE A 16 -4.81 -12.80 30.14
CA ILE A 16 -5.78 -11.92 29.48
C ILE A 16 -5.45 -11.78 27.98
N LEU A 17 -4.18 -11.58 27.61
CA LEU A 17 -3.80 -11.46 26.20
C LEU A 17 -4.01 -12.77 25.43
N ILE A 18 -3.72 -13.92 26.04
CA ILE A 18 -4.01 -15.24 25.45
C ILE A 18 -5.53 -15.39 25.27
N ALA A 19 -6.33 -15.06 26.29
CA ALA A 19 -7.78 -15.08 26.20
C ALA A 19 -8.30 -14.15 25.09
N ALA A 20 -7.73 -12.95 24.96
CA ALA A 20 -8.07 -12.01 23.89
C ALA A 20 -7.74 -12.58 22.48
N SER A 21 -6.67 -13.37 22.35
CA SER A 21 -6.36 -14.11 21.12
C SER A 21 -7.39 -15.21 20.83
N PHE A 22 -7.87 -15.94 21.84
CA PHE A 22 -8.94 -16.93 21.64
C PHE A 22 -10.27 -16.29 21.25
N LEU A 23 -10.60 -15.17 21.88
CA LEU A 23 -11.84 -14.42 21.64
C LEU A 23 -11.83 -13.56 20.37
N ASN A 24 -10.67 -13.38 19.73
CA ASN A 24 -10.55 -12.61 18.49
C ASN A 24 -11.06 -11.17 18.59
N LEU A 25 -10.93 -10.55 19.77
CA LEU A 25 -11.61 -9.29 20.10
C LEU A 25 -11.35 -8.16 19.09
N PHE A 26 -10.15 -8.09 18.52
CA PHE A 26 -9.74 -7.01 17.61
C PHE A 26 -9.58 -7.47 16.15
N TYR A 27 -9.83 -8.75 15.87
CA TYR A 27 -9.52 -9.34 14.57
C TYR A 27 -10.41 -8.79 13.45
N LYS A 28 -11.72 -8.67 13.70
CA LYS A 28 -12.68 -8.23 12.70
C LYS A 28 -12.38 -6.80 12.23
N ASP A 29 -12.18 -5.89 13.19
CA ASP A 29 -11.87 -4.49 12.90
C ASP A 29 -10.53 -4.35 12.18
N ALA A 30 -9.52 -5.12 12.60
CA ALA A 30 -8.22 -5.16 11.94
C ALA A 30 -8.31 -5.65 10.49
N LEU A 31 -9.08 -6.71 10.26
CA LEU A 31 -9.29 -7.29 8.94
C LEU A 31 -10.07 -6.33 8.02
N GLU A 32 -11.11 -5.69 8.54
CA GLU A 32 -11.90 -4.70 7.79
C GLU A 32 -11.06 -3.50 7.39
N PHE A 33 -10.21 -2.98 8.29
CA PHE A 33 -9.30 -1.89 7.99
C PHE A 33 -8.28 -2.26 6.91
N GLN A 34 -7.62 -3.41 7.01
CA GLN A 34 -6.66 -3.88 6.00
C GLN A 34 -7.34 -4.14 4.65
N ASN A 35 -8.53 -4.74 4.63
CA ASN A 35 -9.30 -4.97 3.41
C ASN A 35 -9.72 -3.66 2.74
N SER A 36 -10.14 -2.64 3.51
CA SER A 36 -10.49 -1.34 2.96
C SER A 36 -9.29 -0.68 2.30
N ALA A 37 -8.15 -0.63 3.00
CA ALA A 37 -6.92 -0.05 2.47
C ALA A 37 -6.44 -0.81 1.20
N SER A 38 -6.49 -2.14 1.22
CA SER A 38 -6.15 -2.97 0.06
C SER A 38 -7.06 -2.68 -1.14
N LYS A 39 -8.37 -2.60 -0.91
CA LYS A 39 -9.36 -2.33 -1.96
C LYS A 39 -9.14 -0.98 -2.63
N GLU A 40 -8.83 0.07 -1.88
CA GLU A 40 -8.57 1.41 -2.42
C GLU A 40 -7.33 1.43 -3.33
N VAL A 41 -6.25 0.77 -2.90
CA VAL A 41 -5.01 0.68 -3.70
C VAL A 41 -5.22 -0.17 -4.95
N LEU A 42 -5.85 -1.34 -4.84
CA LEU A 42 -6.11 -2.22 -5.97
C LEU A 42 -7.09 -1.61 -6.99
N ALA A 43 -8.10 -0.87 -6.52
CA ALA A 43 -8.99 -0.13 -7.41
C ALA A 43 -8.23 0.93 -8.21
N SER A 44 -7.31 1.65 -7.55
CA SER A 44 -6.43 2.62 -8.22
C SER A 44 -5.56 1.96 -9.29
N VAL A 45 -4.97 0.79 -9.01
CA VAL A 45 -4.20 0.01 -10.01
C VAL A 45 -5.07 -0.37 -11.20
N ALA A 46 -6.26 -0.92 -10.95
CA ALA A 46 -7.16 -1.35 -12.02
C ALA A 46 -7.57 -0.19 -12.94
N ILE A 47 -7.94 0.95 -12.36
CA ILE A 47 -8.31 2.14 -13.15
C ILE A 47 -7.11 2.66 -13.94
N LEU A 48 -5.92 2.67 -13.33
CA LEU A 48 -4.71 3.13 -14.00
C LEU A 48 -4.37 2.24 -15.21
N SER A 49 -4.46 0.91 -15.07
CA SER A 49 -4.28 -0.02 -16.19
C SER A 49 -5.35 0.16 -17.28
N GLU A 50 -6.58 0.51 -16.92
CA GLU A 50 -7.60 0.86 -17.90
C GLU A 50 -7.27 2.16 -18.65
N ILE A 51 -6.80 3.20 -17.94
CA ILE A 51 -6.38 4.46 -18.57
C ILE A 51 -5.21 4.20 -19.52
N GLU A 52 -4.22 3.42 -19.11
CA GLU A 52 -3.09 3.02 -19.96
C GLU A 52 -3.57 2.27 -21.22
N GLY A 53 -4.45 1.28 -21.05
CA GLY A 53 -5.02 0.51 -22.16
C GLY A 53 -5.87 1.34 -23.12
N LEU A 54 -6.47 2.43 -22.66
CA LEU A 54 -7.20 3.38 -23.52
C LEU A 54 -6.29 4.35 -24.26
N THR A 55 -5.09 4.64 -23.74
CA THR A 55 -4.29 5.79 -24.18
C THR A 55 -3.08 5.40 -25.01
N ILE A 56 -2.46 4.24 -24.79
CA ILE A 56 -1.38 3.73 -25.63
C ILE A 56 -1.83 3.56 -27.11
N PRO A 57 -2.98 2.93 -27.42
CA PRO A 57 -3.42 2.78 -28.82
C PRO A 57 -3.73 4.13 -29.51
N LEU A 58 -4.21 5.10 -28.73
CA LEU A 58 -4.46 6.46 -29.19
C LEU A 58 -3.16 7.23 -29.46
N ALA A 59 -2.10 6.98 -28.68
CA ALA A 59 -0.81 7.62 -28.86
C ALA A 59 0.00 7.02 -30.01
N GLU A 60 -0.12 5.72 -30.29
CA GLU A 60 0.55 5.08 -31.42
C GLU A 60 -0.04 5.48 -32.78
N SER A 61 -1.32 5.85 -32.82
CA SER A 61 -2.04 6.21 -34.04
C SER A 61 -1.81 7.66 -34.52
N ILE A 62 -1.27 8.55 -33.67
CA ILE A 62 -1.04 9.96 -34.01
C ILE A 62 0.47 10.28 -33.89
N PRO A 63 1.18 10.65 -34.99
CA PRO A 63 2.63 10.85 -34.98
C PRO A 63 3.13 11.88 -33.95
N LEU A 64 2.34 12.93 -33.70
CA LEU A 64 2.64 13.96 -32.69
C LEU A 64 2.58 13.45 -31.25
N LEU A 65 1.90 12.32 -31.03
CA LEU A 65 1.75 11.65 -29.74
C LEU A 65 2.86 10.60 -29.47
N LYS A 66 3.69 10.28 -30.47
CA LYS A 66 4.68 9.21 -30.38
C LYS A 66 5.85 9.54 -29.45
N ASP A 67 6.36 10.77 -29.51
CA ASP A 67 7.34 11.30 -28.53
C ASP A 67 6.71 11.52 -27.14
N TRP A 68 5.38 11.58 -27.10
CA TRP A 68 4.58 11.79 -25.91
C TRP A 68 4.35 10.48 -25.15
N ALA A 69 4.08 9.37 -25.85
CA ALA A 69 3.90 8.04 -25.26
C ALA A 69 5.02 7.70 -24.27
N HIS A 70 6.28 7.94 -24.64
CA HIS A 70 7.44 7.61 -23.81
C HIS A 70 7.54 8.39 -22.49
N THR A 71 7.19 9.68 -22.46
CA THR A 71 7.29 10.48 -21.21
C THR A 71 6.19 10.09 -20.21
N TYR A 72 5.03 9.66 -20.72
CA TYR A 72 3.87 9.32 -19.92
C TYR A 72 3.88 7.88 -19.45
N GLU A 73 4.31 6.98 -20.32
CA GLU A 73 4.58 5.59 -19.99
C GLU A 73 5.49 5.51 -18.76
N ASP A 74 6.54 6.35 -18.69
CA ASP A 74 7.42 6.43 -17.52
C ASP A 74 6.71 6.86 -16.23
N ASP A 75 5.83 7.86 -16.27
CA ASP A 75 5.13 8.36 -15.08
C ASP A 75 4.01 7.41 -14.65
N PHE A 76 3.30 6.78 -15.59
CA PHE A 76 2.33 5.71 -15.32
C PHE A 76 3.01 4.48 -14.75
N ASN A 77 4.15 4.06 -15.30
CA ASN A 77 4.95 2.96 -14.77
C ASN A 77 5.45 3.24 -13.35
N LYS A 78 5.85 4.48 -13.03
CA LYS A 78 6.19 4.86 -11.65
C LYS A 78 4.96 4.75 -10.73
N LEU A 79 3.81 5.21 -11.20
CA LEU A 79 2.56 5.20 -10.45
C LEU A 79 2.11 3.76 -10.15
N LEU A 80 2.15 2.87 -11.15
CA LEU A 80 1.96 1.42 -11.01
C LEU A 80 2.94 0.84 -9.99
N ASN A 81 4.24 1.08 -10.14
CA ASN A 81 5.25 0.58 -9.21
C ASN A 81 5.01 1.02 -7.76
N TYR A 82 4.62 2.28 -7.53
CA TYR A 82 4.30 2.77 -6.19
C TYR A 82 3.07 2.10 -5.59
N LEU A 83 2.03 1.86 -6.41
CA LEU A 83 0.83 1.16 -5.98
C LEU A 83 1.08 -0.33 -5.74
N ASP A 84 1.92 -0.97 -6.55
CA ASP A 84 2.29 -2.37 -6.38
C ASP A 84 3.08 -2.59 -5.09
N ILE A 85 4.06 -1.74 -4.80
CA ILE A 85 4.81 -1.77 -3.53
C ILE A 85 3.84 -1.58 -2.35
N SER A 86 2.91 -0.63 -2.47
CA SER A 86 1.90 -0.34 -1.46
C SER A 86 0.97 -1.54 -1.22
N SER A 87 0.48 -2.15 -2.29
CA SER A 87 -0.37 -3.34 -2.28
C SER A 87 0.35 -4.52 -1.64
N MET A 88 1.60 -4.77 -2.03
CA MET A 88 2.43 -5.84 -1.46
C MET A 88 2.61 -5.68 0.06
N MET A 89 2.82 -4.46 0.55
CA MET A 89 2.93 -4.19 1.99
C MET A 89 1.63 -4.49 2.74
N ILE A 90 0.48 -4.07 2.20
CA ILE A 90 -0.83 -4.33 2.82
C ILE A 90 -1.12 -5.83 2.81
N LEU A 91 -0.88 -6.52 1.68
CA LEU A 91 -1.07 -7.97 1.53
C LEU A 91 -0.20 -8.77 2.48
N LEU A 92 1.06 -8.35 2.69
CA LEU A 92 1.94 -8.99 3.67
C LEU A 92 1.35 -8.89 5.08
N GLN A 93 0.86 -7.72 5.47
CA GLN A 93 0.23 -7.49 6.77
C GLN A 93 -1.09 -8.27 6.93
N LEU A 94 -1.87 -8.39 5.86
CA LEU A 94 -3.11 -9.18 5.82
C LEU A 94 -2.81 -10.67 5.97
N THR A 95 -1.80 -11.17 5.25
CA THR A 95 -1.34 -12.57 5.38
C THR A 95 -0.87 -12.87 6.80
N LEU A 96 -0.09 -11.96 7.41
CA LEU A 96 0.34 -12.11 8.81
C LEU A 96 -0.86 -12.11 9.78
N LEU A 97 -1.88 -11.28 9.53
CA LEU A 97 -3.09 -11.23 10.33
C LEU A 97 -3.91 -12.53 10.22
N GLU A 98 -4.05 -13.10 9.03
CA GLU A 98 -4.72 -14.39 8.84
C GLU A 98 -3.95 -15.55 9.50
N ILE A 99 -2.62 -15.60 9.36
CA ILE A 99 -1.79 -16.62 10.03
C ILE A 99 -1.94 -16.52 11.55
N SER A 100 -2.08 -15.30 12.09
CA SER A 100 -2.24 -15.06 13.54
C SER A 100 -3.50 -15.71 14.13
N GLN A 101 -4.49 -16.04 13.28
CA GLN A 101 -5.73 -16.69 13.68
C GLN A 101 -5.65 -18.20 13.78
N TRP A 102 -4.59 -18.82 13.26
CA TRP A 102 -4.48 -20.27 13.26
C TRP A 102 -4.57 -20.84 14.67
N MET A 103 -5.46 -21.82 14.84
CA MET A 103 -5.74 -22.43 16.15
C MET A 103 -4.48 -23.07 16.75
N LEU A 104 -3.58 -23.59 15.90
CA LEU A 104 -2.28 -24.11 16.29
C LEU A 104 -1.45 -23.06 17.05
N PHE A 105 -1.50 -21.81 16.59
CA PHE A 105 -0.76 -20.71 17.19
C PHE A 105 -1.33 -20.35 18.58
N LYS A 106 -2.65 -20.40 18.74
CA LYS A 106 -3.33 -20.18 20.02
C LYS A 106 -2.99 -21.25 21.05
N TRP A 107 -3.00 -22.52 20.65
CA TRP A 107 -2.59 -23.61 21.52
C TRP A 107 -1.10 -23.58 21.87
N ALA A 108 -0.24 -23.21 20.92
CA ALA A 108 1.18 -23.02 21.18
C ALA A 108 1.41 -21.96 22.28
N MET A 109 0.65 -20.86 22.29
CA MET A 109 0.72 -19.86 23.36
C MET A 109 0.35 -20.44 24.74
N VAL A 110 -0.66 -21.30 24.82
CA VAL A 110 -1.05 -21.95 26.09
C VAL A 110 0.07 -22.86 26.59
N VAL A 111 0.66 -23.68 25.70
CA VAL A 111 1.78 -24.57 26.05
C VAL A 111 2.99 -23.77 26.53
N LEU A 112 3.33 -22.68 25.83
CA LEU A 112 4.41 -21.78 26.22
C LEU A 112 4.14 -21.08 27.56
N PHE A 113 2.89 -20.71 27.82
CA PHE A 113 2.48 -20.14 29.11
C PHE A 113 2.65 -21.14 30.25
N ILE A 114 2.24 -22.41 30.07
CA ILE A 114 2.49 -23.49 31.05
C ILE A 114 4.01 -23.69 31.25
N GLY A 115 4.78 -23.60 30.16
CA GLY A 115 6.25 -23.69 30.19
C GLY A 115 6.94 -22.63 31.07
N LEU A 116 6.29 -21.49 31.35
CA LEU A 116 6.84 -20.46 32.27
C LEU A 116 6.96 -20.92 33.73
N PHE A 117 6.19 -21.95 34.11
CA PHE A 117 6.22 -22.52 35.46
C PHE A 117 7.34 -23.55 35.64
N ILE A 118 7.92 -24.03 34.53
CA ILE A 118 9.04 -24.98 34.54
C ILE A 118 10.37 -24.20 34.55
N PRO A 119 11.21 -24.31 35.60
CA PRO A 119 12.42 -23.50 35.74
C PRO A 119 13.39 -23.62 34.56
N ALA A 120 13.56 -24.82 34.01
CA ALA A 120 14.47 -25.10 32.90
C ALA A 120 14.03 -24.47 31.57
N LEU A 121 12.73 -24.37 31.31
CA LEU A 121 12.18 -23.88 30.05
C LEU A 121 11.79 -22.40 30.10
N ARG A 122 11.69 -21.82 31.30
CA ARG A 122 11.15 -20.48 31.54
C ARG A 122 11.70 -19.40 30.60
N SER A 123 13.01 -19.34 30.36
CA SER A 123 13.59 -18.29 29.51
C SER A 123 13.21 -18.46 28.04
N THR A 124 13.22 -19.69 27.52
CA THR A 124 12.89 -19.99 26.13
C THR A 124 11.38 -19.83 25.90
N SER A 125 10.57 -20.41 26.80
CA SER A 125 9.12 -20.27 26.77
C SER A 125 8.68 -18.82 26.80
N PHE A 126 9.34 -17.97 27.60
CA PHE A 126 9.03 -16.54 27.64
C PHE A 126 9.33 -15.84 26.31
N LYS A 127 10.52 -16.05 25.72
CA LYS A 127 10.88 -15.42 24.44
C LYS A 127 9.91 -15.81 23.33
N LEU A 128 9.59 -17.10 23.24
CA LEU A 128 8.63 -17.61 22.26
C LEU A 128 7.21 -17.11 22.54
N LEU A 129 6.79 -17.03 23.80
CA LEU A 129 5.46 -16.54 24.16
C LEU A 129 5.30 -15.06 23.84
N VAL A 130 6.33 -14.24 24.07
CA VAL A 130 6.33 -12.82 23.68
C VAL A 130 6.17 -12.70 22.17
N LEU A 131 6.94 -13.47 21.40
CA LEU A 131 6.86 -13.46 19.94
C LEU A 131 5.48 -13.92 19.45
N ALA A 132 4.92 -14.96 20.06
CA ALA A 132 3.57 -15.41 19.75
C ALA A 132 2.52 -14.33 20.09
N LEU A 133 2.60 -13.71 21.26
CA LEU A 133 1.69 -12.63 21.64
C LEU A 133 1.79 -11.38 20.76
N MET A 134 2.97 -11.10 20.21
CA MET A 134 3.17 -10.01 19.24
C MET A 134 2.47 -10.28 17.92
N ILE A 135 2.39 -11.54 17.50
CA ILE A 135 1.66 -11.93 16.29
C ILE A 135 0.16 -12.03 16.59
N SER A 136 -0.23 -12.69 17.68
CA SER A 136 -1.63 -12.93 18.06
C SER A 136 -1.80 -12.78 19.58
N PRO A 137 -2.54 -11.80 20.12
CA PRO A 137 -3.41 -10.83 19.44
C PRO A 137 -2.71 -9.51 19.05
N GLY A 138 -1.39 -9.39 19.26
CA GLY A 138 -0.65 -8.13 19.14
C GLY A 138 -0.85 -7.41 17.80
N LEU A 139 -0.82 -8.14 16.69
CA LEU A 139 -1.04 -7.57 15.37
C LEU A 139 -2.47 -7.04 15.21
N SER A 140 -3.47 -7.77 15.70
CA SER A 140 -4.87 -7.31 15.64
C SER A 140 -5.10 -6.06 16.49
N ILE A 141 -4.49 -5.99 17.68
CA ILE A 141 -4.55 -4.80 18.54
C ILE A 141 -3.92 -3.61 17.82
N TYR A 142 -2.72 -3.81 17.26
CA TYR A 142 -2.01 -2.80 16.50
C TYR A 142 -2.87 -2.24 15.37
N THR A 143 -3.37 -3.12 14.49
CA THR A 143 -4.11 -2.74 13.29
C THR A 143 -5.42 -2.03 13.65
N SER A 144 -6.13 -2.51 14.68
CA SER A 144 -7.36 -1.87 15.18
C SER A 144 -7.07 -0.48 15.76
N ALA A 145 -6.00 -0.32 16.56
CA ALA A 145 -5.59 0.99 17.07
C ALA A 145 -5.19 1.94 15.94
N MET A 146 -4.50 1.42 14.92
CA MET A 146 -4.03 2.21 13.79
C MET A 146 -5.19 2.68 12.91
N GLN A 147 -6.27 1.90 12.77
CA GLN A 147 -7.51 2.35 12.13
C GLN A 147 -8.05 3.62 12.82
N GLY A 148 -8.00 3.68 14.16
CA GLY A 148 -8.39 4.86 14.92
C GLY A 148 -7.49 6.06 14.67
N VAL A 149 -6.18 5.85 14.60
CA VAL A 149 -5.19 6.90 14.30
C VAL A 149 -5.38 7.45 12.90
N VAL A 150 -5.51 6.58 11.89
CA VAL A 150 -5.70 6.98 10.49
C VAL A 150 -6.96 7.82 10.33
N LYS A 151 -8.08 7.41 10.96
CA LYS A 151 -9.33 8.17 10.95
C LYS A 151 -9.22 9.53 11.66
N THR A 152 -8.41 9.62 12.71
CA THR A 152 -8.26 10.87 13.49
C THR A 152 -7.34 11.88 12.81
N VAL A 153 -6.31 11.40 12.11
CA VAL A 153 -5.31 12.22 11.41
C VAL A 153 -5.72 12.48 9.95
N ASP A 154 -6.84 11.90 9.50
CA ASP A 154 -7.32 11.98 8.12
C ASP A 154 -6.24 11.54 7.11
N MET A 155 -5.58 10.42 7.42
CA MET A 155 -4.52 9.88 6.58
C MET A 155 -5.11 9.19 5.35
N ASN A 156 -4.78 9.71 4.17
CA ASN A 156 -5.20 9.10 2.91
C ASN A 156 -4.37 7.85 2.57
N LEU A 157 -5.02 6.70 2.40
CA LEU A 157 -4.38 5.42 2.06
C LEU A 157 -4.61 4.99 0.60
N GLY A 158 -5.07 5.90 -0.27
CA GLY A 158 -5.36 5.60 -1.67
C GLY A 158 -6.69 6.15 -2.16
N GLY A 159 -7.61 6.52 -1.25
CA GLY A 159 -8.92 7.06 -1.60
C GLY A 159 -8.90 8.31 -2.50
N GLU A 160 -8.00 9.28 -2.26
CA GLU A 160 -7.91 10.49 -3.11
C GLU A 160 -7.36 10.16 -4.50
N LEU A 161 -6.40 9.24 -4.56
CA LEU A 161 -5.87 8.77 -5.83
C LEU A 161 -6.95 8.05 -6.63
N ASN A 162 -7.69 7.14 -5.99
CA ASN A 162 -8.80 6.43 -6.62
C ASN A 162 -9.82 7.41 -7.19
N GLN A 163 -10.25 8.41 -6.42
CA GLN A 163 -11.18 9.45 -6.88
C GLN A 163 -10.62 10.27 -8.05
N SER A 164 -9.35 10.65 -8.00
CA SER A 164 -8.70 11.39 -9.09
C SER A 164 -8.60 10.56 -10.36
N LEU A 165 -8.35 9.25 -10.25
CA LEU A 165 -8.28 8.33 -11.38
C LEU A 165 -9.67 8.01 -11.95
N GLU A 166 -10.69 7.83 -11.11
CA GLU A 166 -12.09 7.69 -11.54
C GLU A 166 -12.54 8.90 -12.36
N ALA A 167 -12.30 10.12 -11.86
CA ALA A 167 -12.63 11.35 -12.58
C ALA A 167 -11.89 11.45 -13.92
N THR A 168 -10.65 10.97 -13.98
CA THR A 168 -9.85 10.95 -15.22
C THR A 168 -10.46 9.97 -16.24
N ARG A 169 -10.75 8.74 -15.80
CA ARG A 169 -11.40 7.72 -16.62
C ARG A 169 -12.73 8.21 -17.19
N ASP A 170 -13.56 8.83 -16.35
CA ASP A 170 -14.86 9.36 -16.75
C ASP A 170 -14.72 10.51 -17.76
N SER A 171 -13.72 11.38 -17.58
CA SER A 171 -13.44 12.47 -18.53
C SER A 171 -12.98 11.96 -19.90
N ILE A 172 -12.11 10.94 -19.92
CA ILE A 172 -11.66 10.29 -21.17
C ILE A 172 -12.84 9.62 -21.88
N ASN A 173 -13.67 8.86 -21.14
CA ASN A 173 -14.83 8.18 -21.70
C ASN A 173 -15.88 9.16 -22.26
N ALA A 174 -16.17 10.25 -21.52
CA ALA A 174 -17.11 11.27 -21.98
C ALA A 174 -16.63 11.93 -23.28
N ARG A 175 -15.33 12.22 -23.40
CA ARG A 175 -14.76 12.81 -24.61
C ARG A 175 -14.72 11.84 -25.78
N LYS A 176 -14.41 10.57 -25.52
CA LYS A 176 -14.50 9.50 -26.52
C LYS A 176 -15.94 9.40 -27.06
N GLN A 177 -16.94 9.37 -26.19
CA GLN A 177 -18.36 9.34 -26.59
C GLN A 177 -18.78 10.59 -27.36
N MET A 178 -18.33 11.78 -26.95
CA MET A 178 -18.65 13.05 -27.62
C MET A 178 -18.09 13.12 -29.05
N HIS A 179 -16.98 12.44 -29.31
CA HIS A 179 -16.33 12.38 -30.61
C HIS A 179 -16.49 11.02 -31.32
N GLN A 180 -17.31 10.11 -30.78
CA GLN A 180 -17.46 8.73 -31.26
C GLN A 180 -17.90 8.68 -32.72
N SER A 181 -18.90 9.47 -33.11
CA SER A 181 -19.36 9.53 -34.51
C SER A 181 -18.32 10.06 -35.49
N ARG A 182 -17.33 10.82 -35.00
CA ARG A 182 -16.20 11.31 -35.81
C ARG A 182 -15.07 10.27 -35.87
N LEU A 183 -14.79 9.59 -34.76
CA LEU A 183 -13.84 8.46 -34.71
C LEU A 183 -14.31 7.29 -35.59
N ASP A 184 -15.60 6.94 -35.54
CA ASP A 184 -16.19 5.86 -36.36
C ASP A 184 -16.20 6.23 -37.87
N SER A 185 -16.38 7.52 -38.20
CA SER A 185 -16.27 8.01 -39.58
C SER A 185 -14.84 7.96 -40.15
N LEU A 186 -13.85 7.81 -39.28
CA LEU A 186 -12.43 7.76 -39.63
C LEU A 186 -11.91 6.33 -39.75
N GLU A 187 -12.35 5.44 -38.86
CA GLU A 187 -12.08 4.00 -38.97
C GLU A 187 -12.62 3.46 -40.31
N SER A 188 -13.84 3.87 -40.68
CA SER A 188 -14.44 3.53 -41.98
C SER A 188 -13.73 4.17 -43.19
N TYR A 189 -13.10 5.34 -43.03
CA TYR A 189 -12.31 5.98 -44.09
C TYR A 189 -10.97 5.28 -44.31
N GLN A 190 -10.27 4.90 -43.23
CA GLN A 190 -9.02 4.14 -43.32
C GLN A 190 -9.20 2.71 -43.85
N GLU A 191 -10.31 2.04 -43.49
CA GLU A 191 -10.67 0.74 -44.10
C GLU A 191 -10.92 0.87 -45.61
N SER A 192 -11.44 2.01 -46.06
CA SER A 192 -11.71 2.26 -47.49
C SER A 192 -10.47 2.59 -48.32
N GLU A 193 -9.39 3.07 -47.70
CA GLU A 193 -8.14 3.45 -48.38
C GLU A 193 -7.17 2.25 -48.55
N HIS A 194 -7.34 1.19 -47.76
CA HIS A 194 -6.52 -0.03 -47.82
C HIS A 194 -7.10 -1.17 -48.69
N HIS A 195 -8.28 -0.98 -49.30
CA HIS A 195 -8.85 -1.91 -50.28
C HIS A 195 -8.73 -1.36 -51.71
N ASP A 196 -7.61 -1.68 -52.35
CA ASP A 196 -7.30 -1.28 -53.72
C ASP A 196 -8.33 -1.81 -54.74
N HIS A 197 -9.02 -0.90 -55.42
CA HIS A 197 -9.01 -0.73 -56.89
C HIS A 197 -10.09 0.27 -57.31
N LEU A 198 -9.68 1.42 -57.86
CA LEU A 198 -10.17 1.97 -59.14
C LEU A 198 -9.59 3.36 -59.44
N THR A 199 -9.05 3.47 -60.65
CA THR A 199 -8.46 4.63 -61.33
C THR A 199 -9.45 5.77 -61.64
N LEU A 200 -8.96 7.00 -61.41
CA LEU A 200 -8.97 8.24 -62.23
C LEU A 200 -10.34 8.78 -62.72
N GLY A 201 -10.70 10.05 -62.55
CA GLY A 201 -9.88 11.17 -62.12
C GLY A 201 -10.51 12.51 -62.51
N ASP A 202 -11.68 12.87 -61.97
CA ASP A 202 -12.23 14.24 -62.17
C ASP A 202 -13.29 14.69 -61.14
N ARG A 203 -13.34 14.09 -59.94
CA ARG A 203 -14.32 14.49 -58.90
C ARG A 203 -13.77 14.71 -57.50
N ILE A 204 -12.47 14.60 -57.30
CA ILE A 204 -11.87 14.46 -55.97
C ILE A 204 -10.91 15.61 -55.63
N GLU A 205 -10.61 16.50 -56.57
CA GLU A 205 -9.50 17.45 -56.37
C GLU A 205 -9.84 18.66 -55.46
N ASP A 206 -11.10 19.06 -55.32
CA ASP A 206 -11.47 20.21 -54.46
C ASP A 206 -12.20 19.81 -53.15
N GLY A 207 -12.65 18.56 -53.04
CA GLY A 207 -13.40 18.06 -51.87
C GLY A 207 -12.53 17.30 -50.86
N VAL A 208 -11.49 16.60 -51.32
CA VAL A 208 -10.68 15.74 -50.45
C VAL A 208 -9.54 16.52 -49.79
N LEU A 209 -8.95 17.51 -50.45
CA LEU A 209 -7.94 18.39 -49.83
C LEU A 209 -8.49 19.24 -48.67
N LYS A 210 -9.77 19.57 -48.63
CA LYS A 210 -10.38 20.24 -47.45
C LYS A 210 -10.84 19.27 -46.37
N THR A 211 -11.14 18.02 -46.73
CA THR A 211 -11.66 17.05 -45.76
C THR A 211 -10.50 16.40 -45.01
N THR A 212 -9.41 16.04 -45.68
CA THR A 212 -8.21 15.48 -45.03
C THR A 212 -7.56 16.50 -44.08
N TYR A 213 -7.42 17.76 -44.47
CA TYR A 213 -6.82 18.79 -43.61
C TYR A 213 -7.69 19.15 -42.39
N ASN A 214 -9.02 19.23 -42.53
CA ASN A 214 -9.90 19.51 -41.38
C ASN A 214 -10.02 18.31 -40.43
N VAL A 215 -9.91 17.09 -40.97
CA VAL A 215 -9.93 15.85 -40.19
C VAL A 215 -8.63 15.68 -39.39
N GLU A 216 -7.48 15.98 -40.00
CA GLU A 216 -6.18 15.90 -39.35
C GLU A 216 -6.04 16.99 -38.26
N ASP A 217 -6.50 18.23 -38.52
CA ASP A 217 -6.53 19.31 -37.52
C ASP A 217 -7.49 19.02 -36.35
N ASP A 218 -8.64 18.37 -36.60
CA ASP A 218 -9.59 18.02 -35.54
C ASP A 218 -9.15 16.79 -34.73
N LEU A 219 -8.46 15.82 -35.36
CA LEU A 219 -7.78 14.72 -34.66
C LEU A 219 -6.66 15.23 -33.76
N ASP A 220 -5.88 16.20 -34.25
CA ASP A 220 -4.84 16.85 -33.45
C ASP A 220 -5.44 17.59 -32.26
N LYS A 221 -6.61 18.22 -32.40
CA LYS A 221 -7.32 18.87 -31.27
C LYS A 221 -7.85 17.85 -30.26
N ILE A 222 -8.51 16.78 -30.72
CA ILE A 222 -9.03 15.74 -29.84
C ILE A 222 -7.88 15.05 -29.10
N GLY A 223 -6.79 14.74 -29.80
CA GLY A 223 -5.54 14.24 -29.23
C GLY A 223 -5.01 15.18 -28.17
N LYS A 224 -4.80 16.47 -28.49
CA LYS A 224 -4.31 17.48 -27.53
C LYS A 224 -5.20 17.62 -26.28
N GLU A 225 -6.52 17.56 -26.43
CA GLU A 225 -7.43 17.67 -25.28
C GLU A 225 -7.39 16.43 -24.37
N ILE A 226 -7.30 15.22 -24.95
CA ILE A 226 -7.11 13.98 -24.18
C ILE A 226 -5.72 13.99 -23.52
N LEU A 227 -4.69 14.47 -24.22
CA LEU A 227 -3.36 14.63 -23.66
C LEU A 227 -3.35 15.58 -22.47
N ASP A 228 -3.97 16.75 -22.56
CA ASP A 228 -3.96 17.70 -21.45
C ASP A 228 -4.59 17.11 -20.18
N ILE A 229 -5.62 16.28 -20.34
CA ILE A 229 -6.24 15.53 -19.24
C ILE A 229 -5.28 14.50 -18.67
N LEU A 230 -4.60 13.74 -19.51
CA LEU A 230 -3.61 12.74 -19.08
C LEU A 230 -2.39 13.39 -18.43
N ARG A 231 -1.95 14.55 -18.91
CA ARG A 231 -0.90 15.38 -18.29
C ARG A 231 -1.26 15.75 -16.87
N PHE A 232 -2.46 16.30 -16.72
CA PHE A 232 -2.93 16.71 -15.42
C PHE A 232 -3.10 15.49 -14.49
N ALA A 233 -3.67 14.40 -15.01
CA ALA A 233 -3.91 13.18 -14.25
C ALA A 233 -2.62 12.45 -13.86
N ALA A 234 -1.63 12.34 -14.74
CA ALA A 234 -0.36 11.69 -14.45
C ALA A 234 0.44 12.49 -13.41
N GLN A 235 0.57 13.81 -13.58
CA GLN A 235 1.32 14.64 -12.63
C GLN A 235 0.64 14.68 -11.24
N ASN A 236 -0.68 14.86 -11.21
CA ASN A 236 -1.43 14.85 -9.95
C ASN A 236 -1.46 13.44 -9.35
N GLY A 237 -1.61 12.42 -10.18
CA GLY A 237 -1.65 11.01 -9.80
C GLY A 237 -0.33 10.55 -9.20
N VAL A 238 0.83 10.90 -9.78
CA VAL A 238 2.15 10.57 -9.22
C VAL A 238 2.29 11.20 -7.82
N ARG A 239 1.88 12.45 -7.64
CA ARG A 239 1.90 13.12 -6.33
C ARG A 239 1.03 12.39 -5.31
N LEU A 240 -0.21 12.05 -5.69
CA LEU A 240 -1.15 11.33 -4.83
C LEU A 240 -0.70 9.90 -4.52
N ALA A 241 -0.11 9.20 -5.50
CA ALA A 241 0.45 7.87 -5.33
C ALA A 241 1.67 7.88 -4.39
N ILE A 242 2.55 8.88 -4.50
CA ILE A 242 3.65 9.05 -3.55
C ILE A 242 3.11 9.32 -2.14
N ALA A 243 2.09 10.17 -1.99
CA ALA A 243 1.49 10.44 -0.68
C ALA A 243 0.86 9.17 -0.08
N ALA A 244 0.10 8.41 -0.87
CA ALA A 244 -0.47 7.14 -0.47
C ALA A 244 0.62 6.12 -0.10
N LEU A 245 1.68 5.99 -0.91
CA LEU A 245 2.83 5.11 -0.64
C LEU A 245 3.51 5.49 0.68
N VAL A 246 3.77 6.78 0.93
CA VAL A 246 4.40 7.24 2.17
C VAL A 246 3.50 6.93 3.37
N ASN A 247 2.20 7.19 3.27
CA ASN A 247 1.26 6.88 4.34
C ASN A 247 1.20 5.37 4.59
N ILE A 248 1.09 4.55 3.55
CA ILE A 248 1.09 3.09 3.64
C ILE A 248 2.42 2.58 4.20
N LEU A 249 3.56 3.16 3.82
CA LEU A 249 4.88 2.82 4.37
C LEU A 249 4.92 3.08 5.87
N ILE A 250 4.39 4.23 6.32
CA ILE A 250 4.32 4.58 7.73
C ILE A 250 3.40 3.60 8.46
N VAL A 251 2.17 3.40 7.97
CA VAL A 251 1.11 2.63 8.62
C VAL A 251 1.35 1.12 8.58
N PHE A 252 1.90 0.57 7.51
CA PHE A 252 2.05 -0.89 7.32
C PHE A 252 3.51 -1.35 7.36
N GLY A 253 4.48 -0.42 7.39
CA GLY A 253 5.92 -0.71 7.49
C GLY A 253 6.55 -0.24 8.80
N LEU A 254 6.59 1.08 9.03
CA LEU A 254 7.34 1.66 10.15
C LEU A 254 6.61 1.52 11.50
N MET A 255 5.33 1.85 11.55
CA MET A 255 4.52 1.81 12.78
C MET A 255 4.36 0.40 13.37
N PRO A 256 4.19 -0.69 12.59
CA PRO A 256 4.19 -2.05 13.14
C PRO A 256 5.53 -2.39 13.82
N LEU A 257 6.67 -1.98 13.23
CA LEU A 257 7.99 -2.21 13.82
C LEU A 257 8.15 -1.45 15.15
N LEU A 258 7.69 -0.20 15.19
CA LEU A 258 7.70 0.62 16.40
C LEU A 258 6.78 0.02 17.47
N PHE A 259 5.57 -0.41 17.10
CA PHE A 259 4.65 -1.11 17.99
C PHE A 259 5.29 -2.36 18.56
N TRP A 260 5.89 -3.21 17.73
CA TRP A 260 6.57 -4.43 18.16
C TRP A 260 7.72 -4.15 19.12
N TYR A 261 8.51 -3.12 18.85
CA TYR A 261 9.58 -2.69 19.75
C TYR A 261 9.02 -2.29 21.12
N VAL A 262 8.05 -1.37 21.16
CA VAL A 262 7.43 -0.87 22.40
C VAL A 262 6.72 -1.98 23.17
N PHE A 263 5.95 -2.82 22.48
CA PHE A 263 5.22 -3.94 23.08
C PHE A 263 6.19 -4.97 23.67
N SER A 264 7.30 -5.26 22.99
CA SER A 264 8.33 -6.16 23.52
C SER A 264 9.00 -5.60 24.79
N LEU A 265 9.25 -4.29 24.83
CA LEU A 265 9.81 -3.62 26.01
C LEU A 265 8.83 -3.65 27.19
N PHE A 266 7.55 -3.40 26.91
CA PHE A 266 6.49 -3.48 27.90
C PHE A 266 6.43 -4.88 28.54
N LEU A 267 6.40 -5.94 27.71
CA LEU A 267 6.37 -7.33 28.19
C LEU A 267 7.64 -7.72 28.96
N LYS A 268 8.83 -7.29 28.49
CA LYS A 268 10.10 -7.53 29.21
C LYS A 268 10.12 -6.87 30.59
N LYS A 269 9.66 -5.62 30.68
CA LYS A 269 9.58 -4.85 31.94
C LYS A 269 8.62 -5.50 32.93
N LEU A 270 7.49 -6.01 32.45
CA LEU A 270 6.46 -6.67 33.25
C LEU A 270 6.99 -7.90 33.99
N PHE A 271 7.87 -8.68 33.34
CA PHE A 271 8.46 -9.90 33.90
C PHE A 271 9.80 -9.70 34.61
N GLY A 272 10.29 -8.46 34.69
CA GLY A 272 11.59 -8.18 35.30
C GLY A 272 12.77 -8.71 34.48
N TYR A 273 12.58 -9.05 33.20
CA TYR A 273 13.66 -9.25 32.23
C TYR A 273 14.24 -7.91 31.73
N GLY A 274 14.31 -6.91 32.61
CA GLY A 274 15.27 -5.82 32.38
C GLY A 274 16.67 -6.45 32.31
N ARG A 275 17.61 -5.83 31.58
CA ARG A 275 19.03 -6.21 31.71
C ARG A 275 19.29 -6.44 33.19
N PRO A 276 19.86 -7.60 33.62
CA PRO A 276 20.13 -7.84 35.01
C PRO A 276 20.81 -6.58 35.54
N LEU A 277 20.26 -5.96 36.59
CA LEU A 277 20.79 -4.71 37.13
C LEU A 277 22.31 -4.84 37.39
N GLN A 278 22.75 -6.07 37.68
CA GLN A 278 24.14 -6.51 37.79
C GLN A 278 24.99 -6.28 36.53
N ILE A 279 24.48 -6.51 35.32
CA ILE A 279 25.21 -6.27 34.07
C ILE A 279 25.37 -4.76 33.83
N VAL A 280 24.32 -3.98 34.09
CA VAL A 280 24.39 -2.51 33.97
C VAL A 280 25.32 -1.92 35.03
N GLN A 281 25.28 -2.42 36.27
CA GLN A 281 26.20 -2.02 37.33
C GLN A 281 27.64 -2.46 37.06
N GLN A 282 27.86 -3.63 36.44
CA GLN A 282 29.19 -4.07 36.02
C GLN A 282 29.74 -3.20 34.89
N GLU A 283 28.94 -2.88 33.87
CA GLU A 283 29.34 -1.96 32.79
C GLU A 283 29.63 -0.55 33.35
N GLU A 284 28.82 -0.06 34.29
CA GLU A 284 29.03 1.24 34.94
C GLU A 284 30.29 1.26 35.82
N GLN A 285 30.57 0.16 36.54
CA GLN A 285 31.82 0.01 37.30
C GLN A 285 33.04 -0.09 36.39
N GLN A 286 32.94 -0.82 35.26
CA GLN A 286 34.01 -0.89 34.27
C GLN A 286 34.30 0.48 33.65
N LEU A 287 33.25 1.24 33.30
CA LEU A 287 33.39 2.62 32.80
C LEU A 287 34.00 3.57 33.84
N LYS A 288 33.61 3.45 35.11
CA LYS A 288 34.21 4.21 36.21
C LYS A 288 35.69 3.88 36.42
N ASN A 289 36.07 2.61 36.32
CA ASN A 289 37.46 2.17 36.47
C ASN A 289 38.33 2.67 35.30
N ILE A 290 37.81 2.72 34.07
CA ILE A 290 38.53 3.26 32.91
C ILE A 290 38.73 4.78 33.06
N THR A 291 37.75 5.52 33.57
CA THR A 291 37.84 6.98 33.74
C THR A 291 38.66 7.41 34.96
N THR A 292 38.81 6.57 35.98
CA THR A 292 39.71 6.82 37.12
C THR A 292 41.15 6.37 36.86
N SER A 293 41.36 5.29 36.10
CA SER A 293 42.71 4.84 35.71
C SER A 293 43.44 5.82 34.78
N ASN A 294 42.72 6.72 34.10
CA ASN A 294 43.31 7.71 33.20
C ASN A 294 43.66 9.05 33.91
N LYS A 295 43.49 9.12 35.23
CA LYS A 295 43.80 10.30 36.07
C LYS A 295 45.02 10.11 37.00
N SER A 296 45.74 8.98 36.90
CA SER A 296 47.03 8.76 37.56
C SER A 296 48.17 8.82 36.55
#